data_AF-A0A6C0CKP6-F1
#
_entry.id   AF-A0A6C0CKP6-F1
#
_cell.length_a   1.000
_cell.length_b   1.000
_cell.length_c   1.000
_cell.angle_alpha   90.00
_cell.angle_beta   90.00
_cell.angle_gamma   90.00
#
_symmetry.space_group_name_H-M   'P 1'
#
loop_
_entity.id
_entity.type
_entity.pdbx_description
1 polymer ?
#
loop_
_entity_poly.entity_id
_entity_poly.type
_entity_poly.pdbx_seq_one_letter_code
_entity_poly.pdbx_strand_id
1 'polypeptide(L)'
;MSAPTHNLDIQSYSYYDIMELFDLSPDNVSLEDLKRAKKRVLMLHPDKSKLPKEYFLFYKKAFDVVLSMYSNVKKVSQKVEQNDYSPEITGTHNPVSNKQFQKSLNAIPQETFQQQFNTMFETHMKKTIDTEKNAWFSQEESLYEDTITNTGQMSAALDRIKQHQQSIVKYQGVNPIQQMSQGNSLYDEDEDEAQYVSSDIFSKLKFDDLRKVHKDQTVFSVRESDYENVPRYRNVQEYQQARSVHEVRPMERTKAQQMIDEQDRLLQEKMKRKQYQSELNTMKNAENNKQIMANFLRLQG
;
A
#
# COMPACT_ATOMS: atom_id res chain seq x y z
N MET A 1 -7.34 40.18 7.26
CA MET A 1 -7.75 38.95 7.96
C MET A 1 -7.59 37.81 6.97
N SER A 2 -6.69 36.87 7.26
CA SER A 2 -6.41 35.73 6.37
C SER A 2 -7.67 34.88 6.26
N ALA A 3 -8.25 34.77 5.07
CA ALA A 3 -9.35 33.85 4.83
C ALA A 3 -8.86 32.43 5.15
N PRO A 4 -9.68 31.54 5.74
CA PRO A 4 -9.30 30.15 5.89
C PRO A 4 -9.05 29.58 4.49
N THR A 5 -7.78 29.30 4.20
CA THR A 5 -7.34 28.63 2.98
C THR A 5 -7.86 27.20 3.06
N HIS A 6 -9.03 26.95 2.46
CA HIS A 6 -9.59 25.61 2.40
C HIS A 6 -8.61 24.73 1.61
N ASN A 7 -8.29 23.56 2.13
CA ASN A 7 -7.41 22.63 1.43
C ASN A 7 -8.20 21.99 0.27
N LEU A 8 -7.83 22.35 -0.96
CA LEU A 8 -8.47 21.88 -2.20
C LEU A 8 -7.67 20.77 -2.88
N ASP A 9 -6.74 20.14 -2.17
CA ASP A 9 -5.99 19.00 -2.68
C ASP A 9 -6.65 17.68 -2.30
N ILE A 10 -7.12 16.96 -3.33
CA ILE A 10 -7.74 15.63 -3.21
C ILE A 10 -6.81 14.60 -2.55
N GLN A 11 -5.49 14.75 -2.68
CA GLN A 11 -4.53 13.78 -2.16
C GLN A 11 -4.38 13.81 -0.64
N SER A 12 -4.81 14.91 -0.01
CA SER A 12 -4.78 15.06 1.44
C SER A 12 -5.97 14.44 2.17
N TYR A 13 -7.01 14.03 1.43
CA TYR A 13 -8.23 13.47 1.98
C TYR A 13 -8.22 11.94 1.90
N SER A 14 -8.73 11.29 2.95
CA SER A 14 -8.98 9.86 2.91
C SER A 14 -10.20 9.54 2.06
N TYR A 15 -10.34 8.27 1.68
CA TYR A 15 -11.53 7.79 0.99
C TYR A 15 -12.82 8.07 1.79
N TYR A 16 -12.76 7.94 3.13
CA TYR A 16 -13.89 8.19 4.01
C TYR A 16 -14.31 9.65 4.00
N ASP A 17 -13.35 10.59 4.02
CA ASP A 17 -13.62 12.03 3.96
C ASP A 17 -14.29 12.42 2.63
N ILE A 18 -13.84 11.81 1.52
CA ILE A 18 -14.45 12.01 0.19
C ILE A 18 -15.88 11.47 0.17
N MET A 19 -16.16 10.34 0.81
CA MET A 19 -17.52 9.80 0.89
C MET A 19 -18.43 10.66 1.76
N GLU A 20 -17.92 11.14 2.90
CA GLU A 20 -18.63 12.06 3.78
C GLU A 20 -18.99 13.38 3.07
N LEU A 21 -18.10 13.89 2.20
CA LEU A 21 -18.37 15.07 1.37
C LEU A 21 -19.66 14.97 0.54
N PHE A 22 -20.04 13.76 0.15
CA PHE A 22 -21.24 13.49 -0.66
C PHE A 22 -22.41 12.91 0.15
N ASP A 23 -22.27 12.81 1.48
CA ASP A 23 -23.17 12.09 2.39
C ASP A 23 -23.39 10.62 1.94
N LEU A 24 -22.29 9.94 1.58
CA LEU A 24 -22.30 8.55 1.14
C LEU A 24 -21.80 7.61 2.23
N SER A 25 -22.45 6.45 2.37
CA SER A 25 -21.95 5.39 3.22
C SER A 25 -20.85 4.58 2.49
N PRO A 26 -19.66 4.39 3.08
CA PRO A 26 -18.54 3.67 2.45
C PRO A 26 -18.80 2.19 2.12
N ASP A 27 -19.82 1.60 2.72
CA ASP A 27 -20.08 0.16 2.63
C ASP A 27 -21.03 -0.21 1.49
N ASN A 28 -22.00 0.64 1.18
CA ASN A 28 -23.04 0.36 0.18
C ASN A 28 -23.33 1.59 -0.66
N VAL A 29 -22.55 1.81 -1.72
CA VAL A 29 -22.81 2.88 -2.69
C VAL A 29 -23.81 2.38 -3.75
N SER A 30 -25.02 2.96 -3.80
CA SER A 30 -26.00 2.65 -4.83
C SER A 30 -25.86 3.57 -6.06
N LEU A 31 -26.49 3.19 -7.17
CA LEU A 31 -26.57 4.03 -8.36
C LEU A 31 -27.33 5.34 -8.08
N GLU A 32 -28.36 5.30 -7.23
CA GLU A 32 -29.12 6.49 -6.83
C GLU A 32 -28.26 7.47 -6.01
N ASP A 33 -27.34 6.94 -5.21
CA ASP A 33 -26.42 7.74 -4.43
C ASP A 33 -25.40 8.46 -5.31
N LEU A 34 -24.90 7.77 -6.35
CA LEU A 34 -24.07 8.41 -7.37
C LEU A 34 -24.81 9.52 -8.13
N LYS A 35 -26.09 9.33 -8.45
CA LYS A 35 -26.92 10.39 -9.07
C LYS A 35 -27.07 11.59 -8.14
N ARG A 36 -27.24 11.36 -6.84
CA ARG A 36 -27.32 12.41 -5.81
C ARG A 36 -26.00 13.17 -5.68
N ALA A 37 -24.87 12.45 -5.60
CA ALA A 37 -23.54 13.04 -5.57
C ALA A 37 -23.28 13.89 -6.82
N LYS A 38 -23.61 13.38 -8.02
CA LYS A 38 -23.52 14.13 -9.28
C LYS A 38 -24.34 15.43 -9.25
N LYS A 39 -25.56 15.38 -8.70
CA LYS A 39 -26.43 16.55 -8.56
C LYS A 39 -25.79 17.61 -7.66
N ARG A 40 -25.13 17.23 -6.57
CA ARG A 40 -24.38 18.15 -5.69
C ARG A 40 -23.22 18.83 -6.41
N VAL A 41 -22.41 18.08 -7.15
CA VAL A 41 -21.32 18.65 -7.96
C VAL A 41 -21.86 19.70 -8.94
N LEU A 42 -23.01 19.41 -9.60
CA LEU A 42 -23.63 20.33 -10.54
C LEU A 42 -24.12 21.63 -9.86
N MET A 43 -24.62 21.54 -8.63
CA MET A 43 -25.04 22.71 -7.84
C MET A 43 -23.86 23.61 -7.45
N LEU A 44 -22.66 23.04 -7.32
CA LEU A 44 -21.44 23.75 -6.99
C LEU A 44 -20.80 24.46 -8.19
N HIS A 45 -21.37 24.32 -9.40
CA HIS A 45 -20.89 25.02 -10.58
C HIS A 45 -20.83 26.54 -10.33
N PRO A 46 -19.74 27.25 -10.73
CA PRO A 46 -19.52 28.66 -10.40
C PRO A 46 -20.69 29.57 -10.81
N ASP A 47 -21.38 29.22 -11.89
CA ASP A 47 -22.58 29.93 -12.36
C ASP A 47 -23.78 29.87 -11.39
N LYS A 48 -23.90 28.77 -10.62
CA LYS A 48 -25.02 28.55 -9.69
C LYS A 48 -24.66 28.91 -8.24
N SER A 49 -23.46 28.53 -7.80
CA SER A 49 -23.00 28.71 -6.41
C SER A 49 -22.34 30.07 -6.16
N LYS A 50 -21.92 30.76 -7.23
CA LYS A 50 -21.05 31.95 -7.19
C LYS A 50 -19.73 31.71 -6.44
N LEU A 51 -19.35 30.45 -6.24
CA LEU A 51 -18.07 30.06 -5.64
C LEU A 51 -16.96 30.07 -6.69
N PRO A 52 -15.69 30.22 -6.27
CA PRO A 52 -14.55 30.07 -7.16
C PRO A 52 -14.55 28.72 -7.88
N LYS A 53 -14.07 28.71 -9.14
CA LYS A 53 -13.98 27.51 -9.99
C LYS A 53 -13.22 26.35 -9.35
N GLU A 54 -12.35 26.64 -8.39
CA GLU A 54 -11.46 25.68 -7.73
C GLU A 54 -12.26 24.67 -6.89
N TYR A 55 -13.31 25.13 -6.19
CA TYR A 55 -14.21 24.26 -5.44
C TYR A 55 -14.95 23.29 -6.36
N PHE A 56 -15.46 23.78 -7.49
CA PHE A 56 -16.11 22.91 -8.48
C PHE A 56 -15.15 21.85 -9.03
N LEU A 57 -13.90 22.24 -9.33
CA LEU A 57 -12.89 21.31 -9.85
C LEU A 57 -12.50 20.24 -8.82
N PHE A 58 -12.39 20.63 -7.54
CA PHE A 58 -12.18 19.70 -6.43
C PHE A 58 -13.31 18.69 -6.30
N TYR A 59 -14.57 19.16 -6.22
CA TYR A 59 -15.74 18.27 -6.11
C TYR A 59 -15.92 17.37 -7.34
N LYS A 60 -15.56 17.86 -8.53
CA LYS A 60 -15.55 17.03 -9.74
C LYS A 60 -14.49 15.92 -9.63
N LYS A 61 -13.25 16.26 -9.24
CA LYS A 61 -12.19 15.27 -9.03
C LYS A 61 -12.60 14.23 -7.99
N ALA A 62 -13.18 14.66 -6.87
CA ALA A 62 -13.68 13.78 -5.81
C ALA A 62 -14.78 12.84 -6.32
N PHE A 63 -15.73 13.33 -7.12
CA PHE A 63 -16.77 12.49 -7.72
C PHE A 63 -16.20 11.49 -8.74
N ASP A 64 -15.22 11.90 -9.55
CA ASP A 64 -14.58 11.03 -10.54
C ASP A 64 -13.88 9.83 -9.84
N VAL A 65 -13.24 10.05 -8.68
CA VAL A 65 -12.67 8.99 -7.83
C VAL A 65 -13.75 8.02 -7.33
N VAL A 66 -14.85 8.55 -6.76
CA VAL A 66 -15.97 7.74 -6.26
C VAL A 66 -16.56 6.87 -7.37
N LEU A 67 -16.71 7.45 -8.56
CA LEU A 67 -17.20 6.74 -9.75
C LEU A 67 -16.24 5.64 -10.20
N SER A 68 -14.93 5.91 -10.23
CA SER A 68 -13.90 4.93 -10.59
C SER A 68 -13.94 3.73 -9.65
N MET A 69 -13.94 3.98 -8.33
CA MET A 69 -14.06 2.96 -7.28
C MET A 69 -15.31 2.10 -7.47
N TYR A 70 -16.47 2.71 -7.68
CA TYR A 70 -17.72 2.00 -7.93
C TYR A 70 -17.68 1.15 -9.21
N SER A 71 -17.14 1.71 -10.30
CA SER A 71 -17.04 1.00 -11.58
C SER A 71 -16.15 -0.24 -11.45
N ASN A 72 -15.03 -0.13 -10.73
CA ASN A 72 -14.10 -1.22 -10.50
C ASN A 72 -14.71 -2.36 -9.69
N VAL A 73 -15.51 -2.03 -8.66
CA VAL A 73 -16.28 -3.05 -7.92
C VAL A 73 -17.25 -3.77 -8.86
N LYS A 74 -17.93 -3.04 -9.75
CA LYS A 74 -18.87 -3.64 -10.72
C LYS A 74 -18.20 -4.45 -11.82
N LYS A 75 -16.98 -4.11 -12.24
CA LYS A 75 -16.22 -4.86 -13.28
C LYS A 75 -16.06 -6.33 -12.89
N VAL A 76 -15.87 -6.62 -11.61
CA VAL A 76 -15.75 -8.00 -11.10
C VAL A 76 -17.02 -8.83 -11.36
N SER A 77 -18.19 -8.20 -11.37
CA SER A 77 -19.47 -8.86 -11.62
C SER A 77 -19.90 -8.87 -13.09
N GLN A 78 -19.14 -8.21 -13.97
CA GLN A 78 -19.45 -8.17 -15.40
C GLN A 78 -18.87 -9.39 -16.11
N LYS A 79 -19.64 -9.93 -17.07
CA LYS A 79 -19.16 -11.01 -17.93
C LYS A 79 -18.02 -10.45 -18.80
N VAL A 80 -16.85 -11.08 -18.73
CA VAL A 80 -15.70 -10.71 -19.56
C VAL A 80 -16.05 -11.01 -21.02
N GLU A 81 -16.21 -9.97 -21.83
CA GLU A 81 -16.30 -10.12 -23.28
C GLU A 81 -14.90 -10.38 -23.83
N GLN A 82 -14.77 -11.38 -24.69
CA GLN A 82 -13.51 -11.77 -25.31
C GLN A 82 -13.20 -10.80 -26.45
N ASN A 83 -12.77 -9.59 -26.09
CA ASN A 83 -12.28 -8.62 -27.05
C ASN A 83 -10.79 -8.87 -27.26
N ASP A 84 -10.37 -8.98 -28.52
CA ASP A 84 -8.94 -8.96 -28.86
C ASP A 84 -8.34 -7.66 -28.32
N TYR A 85 -7.18 -7.77 -27.66
CA TYR A 85 -6.47 -6.62 -27.14
C TYR A 85 -6.14 -5.68 -28.29
N SER A 86 -6.95 -4.64 -28.44
CA SER A 86 -6.60 -3.48 -29.22
C SER A 86 -5.95 -2.50 -28.24
N PRO A 87 -4.68 -2.12 -28.40
CA PRO A 87 -4.13 -1.02 -27.62
C PRO A 87 -4.96 0.22 -27.98
N GLU A 88 -5.95 0.54 -27.15
CA GLU A 88 -6.84 1.67 -27.37
C GLU A 88 -6.01 2.96 -27.40
N ILE A 89 -5.80 3.49 -28.61
CA ILE A 89 -5.46 4.90 -28.85
C ILE A 89 -6.74 5.76 -28.67
N THR A 90 -7.84 5.18 -28.19
CA THR A 90 -9.20 5.72 -28.30
C THR A 90 -9.89 5.84 -26.94
N GLY A 91 -9.21 6.43 -25.97
CA GLY A 91 -9.81 6.86 -24.70
C GLY A 91 -9.68 8.37 -24.50
N THR A 92 -10.58 9.15 -25.11
CA THR A 92 -10.83 10.57 -24.75
C THR A 92 -9.72 11.61 -24.93
N HIS A 93 -8.89 11.52 -25.97
CA HIS A 93 -8.08 12.67 -26.42
C HIS A 93 -8.10 12.83 -27.95
N ASN A 94 -8.33 14.06 -28.41
CA ASN A 94 -8.46 14.45 -29.81
C ASN A 94 -7.38 13.79 -30.70
N PRO A 95 -7.73 12.99 -31.73
CA PRO A 95 -6.76 12.35 -32.61
C PRO A 95 -5.87 13.35 -33.37
N VAL A 96 -6.33 14.59 -33.50
CA VAL A 96 -5.58 15.73 -34.08
C VAL A 96 -4.39 16.13 -33.20
N SER A 97 -4.55 16.08 -31.86
CA SER A 97 -3.51 16.45 -30.90
C SER A 97 -2.35 15.45 -30.88
N ASN A 98 -2.64 14.15 -31.03
CA ASN A 98 -1.62 13.11 -31.08
C ASN A 98 -0.79 13.16 -32.36
N LYS A 99 -1.39 13.50 -33.51
CA LYS A 99 -0.63 13.65 -34.77
C LYS A 99 0.29 14.87 -34.74
N GLN A 100 -0.15 15.99 -34.16
CA GLN A 100 0.70 17.18 -33.97
C GLN A 100 1.81 16.90 -32.96
N PHE A 101 1.51 16.21 -31.87
CA PHE A 101 2.50 15.79 -30.87
C PHE A 101 3.55 14.83 -31.45
N GLN A 102 3.15 13.84 -32.26
CA GLN A 102 4.11 12.95 -32.91
C GLN A 102 5.00 13.69 -33.91
N LYS A 103 4.46 14.67 -34.64
CA LYS A 103 5.25 15.53 -35.52
C LYS A 103 6.23 16.41 -34.75
N SER A 104 5.82 16.97 -33.61
CA SER A 104 6.69 17.78 -32.75
C SER A 104 7.79 16.93 -32.13
N LEU A 105 7.47 15.69 -31.73
CA LEU A 105 8.43 14.74 -31.18
C LEU A 105 9.52 14.35 -32.20
N ASN A 106 9.10 14.05 -33.44
CA ASN A 106 10.02 13.70 -34.53
C ASN A 106 10.87 14.88 -35.02
N ALA A 107 10.50 16.12 -34.70
CA ALA A 107 11.25 17.32 -35.05
C ALA A 107 12.36 17.65 -34.03
N ILE A 108 12.33 17.05 -32.84
CA ILE A 108 13.35 17.26 -31.79
C ILE A 108 14.52 16.29 -32.03
N PRO A 109 15.79 16.75 -32.01
CA PRO A 109 16.95 15.87 -32.06
C PRO A 109 16.94 14.86 -30.91
N GLN A 110 17.35 13.63 -31.18
CA GLN A 110 17.28 12.53 -30.22
C GLN A 110 18.00 12.81 -28.89
N GLU A 111 19.16 13.47 -28.93
CA GLU A 111 19.93 13.82 -27.73
C GLU A 111 19.19 14.83 -26.85
N THR A 112 18.63 15.88 -27.45
CA THR A 112 17.83 16.89 -26.75
C THR A 112 16.56 16.27 -26.16
N PHE A 113 15.91 15.38 -26.91
CA PHE A 113 14.73 14.66 -26.42
C PHE A 113 15.07 13.82 -25.19
N GLN A 114 16.15 13.03 -25.23
CA GLN A 114 16.56 12.17 -24.10
C GLN A 114 16.91 12.99 -22.86
N GLN A 115 17.67 14.08 -23.00
CA GLN A 115 18.01 14.94 -21.87
C GLN A 115 16.77 15.59 -21.24
N GLN A 116 15.87 16.11 -22.07
CA GLN A 116 14.63 16.73 -21.60
C GLN A 116 13.68 15.70 -20.99
N PHE A 117 13.54 14.52 -21.61
CA PHE A 117 12.75 13.42 -21.07
C PHE A 117 13.25 12.99 -19.70
N ASN A 118 14.56 12.74 -19.57
CA ASN A 118 15.16 12.34 -18.30
C ASN A 118 14.97 13.42 -17.24
N THR A 119 15.21 14.69 -17.56
CA THR A 119 14.99 15.81 -16.62
C THR A 119 13.55 15.88 -16.15
N MET A 120 12.58 15.76 -17.07
CA MET A 120 11.15 15.80 -16.76
C MET A 120 10.71 14.57 -15.96
N PHE A 121 11.22 13.38 -16.29
CA PHE A 121 10.94 12.14 -15.57
C PHE A 121 11.48 12.21 -14.14
N GLU A 122 12.72 12.63 -13.96
CA GLU A 122 13.35 12.80 -12.64
C GLU A 122 12.61 13.84 -11.79
N THR A 123 12.05 14.89 -12.40
CA THR A 123 11.30 15.95 -11.69
C THR A 123 9.89 15.51 -11.30
N HIS A 124 9.17 14.84 -12.21
CA HIS A 124 7.73 14.61 -12.06
C HIS A 124 7.34 13.18 -11.69
N MET A 125 8.14 12.17 -12.05
CA MET A 125 7.78 10.75 -11.94
C MET A 125 8.64 9.96 -10.96
N LYS A 126 9.78 10.50 -10.52
CA LYS A 126 10.65 9.83 -9.55
C LYS A 126 9.97 9.78 -8.18
N LYS A 127 9.71 8.56 -7.69
CA LYS A 127 9.49 8.34 -6.27
C LYS A 127 10.82 8.61 -5.55
N THR A 128 10.80 9.46 -4.52
CA THR A 128 11.96 9.66 -3.66
C THR A 128 12.20 8.36 -2.90
N ILE A 129 13.22 7.60 -3.29
CA ILE A 129 13.64 6.42 -2.55
C ILE A 129 14.23 6.92 -1.24
N ASP A 130 13.67 6.49 -0.12
CA ASP A 130 14.26 6.76 1.17
C ASP A 130 15.58 5.98 1.31
N THR A 131 16.70 6.71 1.16
CA THR A 131 18.04 6.16 1.30
C THR A 131 18.37 5.82 2.76
N GLU A 132 17.69 6.41 3.74
CA GLU A 132 17.93 6.13 5.17
C GLU A 132 17.48 4.70 5.53
N LYS A 133 16.39 4.22 4.93
CA LYS A 133 15.87 2.84 5.13
C LYS A 133 16.93 1.77 4.87
N ASN A 134 17.83 2.00 3.91
CA ASN A 134 18.89 1.07 3.51
C ASN A 134 20.29 1.45 4.03
N ALA A 135 20.41 2.55 4.78
CA ALA A 135 21.70 3.02 5.30
C ALA A 135 22.40 1.99 6.19
N TRP A 136 21.62 1.14 6.87
CA TRP A 136 22.15 0.03 7.69
C TRP A 136 23.01 -0.95 6.89
N PHE A 137 22.79 -1.10 5.58
CA PHE A 137 23.54 -2.03 4.74
C PHE A 137 24.91 -1.46 4.31
N SER A 138 25.11 -0.15 4.43
CA SER A 138 26.37 0.53 4.10
C SER A 138 27.29 0.73 5.31
N GLN A 139 26.82 0.42 6.52
CA GLN A 139 27.62 0.53 7.74
C GLN A 139 28.45 -0.75 7.91
N GLU A 140 29.77 -0.61 8.02
CA GLU A 140 30.69 -1.73 8.34
C GLU A 140 30.80 -2.00 9.85
N GLU A 141 30.05 -1.25 10.66
CA GLU A 141 30.07 -1.38 12.12
C GLU A 141 29.38 -2.68 12.56
N SER A 142 30.06 -3.44 13.43
CA SER A 142 29.48 -4.66 13.99
C SER A 142 28.29 -4.29 14.88
N LEU A 143 27.13 -4.90 14.64
CA LEU A 143 25.93 -4.74 15.49
C LEU A 143 26.15 -5.24 16.93
N TYR A 144 27.18 -6.07 17.14
CA TYR A 144 27.51 -6.67 18.42
C TYR A 144 28.99 -6.45 18.73
N GLU A 145 29.27 -5.71 19.81
CA GLU A 145 30.61 -5.48 20.35
C GLU A 145 30.85 -6.32 21.62
N ASP A 146 30.62 -7.63 21.56
CA ASP A 146 31.00 -8.51 22.68
C ASP A 146 32.40 -9.09 22.41
N THR A 147 33.37 -8.68 23.23
CA THR A 147 34.71 -9.29 23.24
C THR A 147 34.66 -10.64 23.95
N ILE A 148 34.33 -11.69 23.18
CA ILE A 148 34.29 -13.07 23.69
C ILE A 148 35.72 -13.61 23.73
N THR A 149 36.26 -13.83 24.92
CA THR A 149 37.62 -14.38 25.11
C THR A 149 37.62 -15.85 25.51
N ASN A 150 36.48 -16.39 25.97
CA ASN A 150 36.35 -17.77 26.44
C ASN A 150 34.98 -18.37 26.07
N THR A 151 34.91 -19.67 25.82
CA THR A 151 33.69 -20.43 25.52
C THR A 151 32.63 -20.32 26.61
N GLY A 152 33.02 -20.19 27.89
CA GLY A 152 32.08 -19.96 28.99
C GLY A 152 31.35 -18.61 28.91
N GLN A 153 31.95 -17.58 28.30
CA GLN A 153 31.34 -16.26 28.10
C GLN A 153 30.41 -16.23 26.88
N MET A 154 30.52 -17.22 25.98
CA MET A 154 29.74 -17.28 24.76
C MET A 154 28.24 -17.43 25.03
N SER A 155 27.85 -18.19 26.06
CA SER A 155 26.43 -18.36 26.41
C SER A 155 25.80 -17.02 26.82
N ALA A 156 26.50 -16.26 27.67
CA ALA A 156 26.02 -14.97 28.15
C ALA A 156 25.96 -13.92 27.02
N ALA A 157 26.94 -13.94 26.11
CA ALA A 157 26.95 -13.08 24.92
C ALA A 157 25.77 -13.41 23.98
N LEU A 158 25.52 -14.70 23.69
CA LEU A 158 24.37 -15.13 22.89
C LEU A 158 23.03 -14.75 23.54
N ASP A 159 22.91 -14.85 24.86
CA ASP A 159 21.69 -14.45 25.56
C ASP A 159 21.42 -12.94 25.52
N ARG A 160 22.47 -12.11 25.47
CA ARG A 160 22.34 -10.66 25.21
C ARG A 160 21.91 -10.37 23.78
N ILE A 161 22.50 -11.05 22.81
CA ILE A 161 22.11 -10.95 21.39
C ILE A 161 20.63 -11.29 21.22
N LYS A 162 20.19 -12.43 21.78
CA LYS A 162 18.78 -12.84 21.75
C LYS A 162 17.85 -11.84 22.42
N GLN A 163 18.28 -11.21 23.52
CA GLN A 163 17.51 -10.16 24.20
C GLN A 163 17.26 -8.96 23.29
N HIS A 164 18.33 -8.47 22.68
CA HIS A 164 18.28 -7.32 21.80
C HIS A 164 17.39 -7.61 20.58
N GLN A 165 17.58 -8.78 19.97
CA GLN A 165 16.74 -9.25 18.87
C GLN A 165 15.25 -9.34 19.24
N GLN A 166 14.90 -9.92 20.39
CA GLN A 166 13.51 -9.98 20.86
C GLN A 166 12.86 -8.60 21.03
N SER A 167 13.65 -7.56 21.34
CA SER A 167 13.12 -6.19 21.50
C SER A 167 12.81 -5.49 20.17
N ILE A 168 13.45 -5.92 19.08
CA ILE A 168 13.31 -5.31 17.74
C ILE A 168 12.28 -6.07 16.91
N VAL A 169 12.22 -7.40 17.05
CA VAL A 169 11.35 -8.26 16.25
C VAL A 169 9.89 -8.15 16.73
N LYS A 170 9.02 -7.66 15.85
CA LYS A 170 7.57 -7.61 16.10
C LYS A 170 6.99 -9.03 16.23
N TYR A 171 6.37 -9.33 17.36
CA TYR A 171 5.59 -10.56 17.53
C TYR A 171 4.29 -10.47 16.74
N GLN A 172 4.11 -11.36 15.76
CA GLN A 172 2.92 -11.40 14.90
C GLN A 172 1.94 -12.52 15.26
N GLY A 173 2.22 -13.32 16.30
CA GLY A 173 1.37 -14.44 16.68
C GLY A 173 1.29 -15.53 15.61
N VAL A 174 0.15 -16.24 15.60
CA VAL A 174 -0.13 -17.27 14.58
C VAL A 174 -0.73 -16.57 13.36
N ASN A 175 0.08 -16.42 12.32
CA ASN A 175 -0.41 -16.01 11.02
C ASN A 175 -0.88 -17.26 10.25
N PRO A 176 -2.03 -17.20 9.56
CA PRO A 176 -2.38 -18.23 8.60
C PRO A 176 -1.26 -18.30 7.57
N ILE A 177 -0.88 -19.53 7.19
CA ILE A 177 0.00 -19.74 6.05
C ILE A 177 -0.75 -19.20 4.84
N GLN A 178 -0.41 -17.98 4.44
CA GLN A 178 -1.04 -17.34 3.30
C GLN A 178 -0.56 -18.10 2.08
N GLN A 179 -1.42 -18.98 1.55
CA GLN A 179 -1.30 -19.44 0.18
C GLN A 179 -1.50 -18.21 -0.71
N MET A 180 -0.42 -17.47 -0.91
CA MET A 180 -0.34 -16.22 -1.65
C MET A 180 -0.53 -16.54 -3.13
N SER A 181 -1.76 -16.94 -3.50
CA SER A 181 -2.06 -17.54 -4.79
C SER A 181 -2.30 -16.50 -5.89
N GLN A 182 -2.35 -15.20 -5.60
CA GLN A 182 -2.82 -14.20 -6.57
C GLN A 182 -2.19 -12.80 -6.40
N GLY A 183 -0.95 -12.69 -5.92
CA GLY A 183 -0.29 -11.38 -5.88
C GLY A 183 1.09 -11.42 -5.22
N ASN A 184 2.13 -11.19 -6.02
CA ASN A 184 3.46 -10.97 -5.47
C ASN A 184 3.48 -9.57 -4.85
N SER A 185 3.57 -9.47 -3.52
CA SER A 185 3.92 -8.24 -2.80
C SER A 185 5.42 -7.93 -2.99
N LEU A 186 5.87 -7.93 -4.24
CA LEU A 186 7.27 -7.69 -4.60
C LEU A 186 7.57 -6.20 -4.80
N TYR A 187 6.51 -5.39 -4.92
CA TYR A 187 6.61 -3.97 -5.20
C TYR A 187 6.32 -3.18 -3.93
N ASP A 188 7.23 -2.24 -3.64
CA ASP A 188 7.34 -1.32 -2.49
C ASP A 188 6.16 -0.31 -2.40
N GLU A 189 4.97 -0.65 -2.91
CA GLU A 189 3.82 0.25 -2.95
C GLU A 189 3.17 0.46 -1.58
N ASP A 190 3.49 -0.39 -0.60
CA ASP A 190 3.02 -0.30 0.78
C ASP A 190 4.17 0.09 1.72
N GLU A 191 4.70 1.31 1.55
CA GLU A 191 5.78 1.88 2.41
C GLU A 191 5.36 2.01 3.90
N ASP A 192 4.06 1.91 4.19
CA ASP A 192 3.46 2.07 5.52
C ASP A 192 3.56 0.84 6.43
N GLU A 193 3.94 -0.33 5.91
CA GLU A 193 4.07 -1.54 6.72
C GLU A 193 5.55 -1.85 6.94
N ALA A 194 6.04 -1.65 8.17
CA ALA A 194 7.37 -2.07 8.65
C ALA A 194 7.49 -3.61 8.73
N GLN A 195 7.06 -4.29 7.67
CA GLN A 195 7.01 -5.73 7.52
C GLN A 195 8.07 -6.14 6.50
N TYR A 196 8.83 -7.17 6.85
CA TYR A 196 9.82 -7.73 5.93
C TYR A 196 9.15 -8.33 4.71
N VAL A 197 9.79 -8.17 3.56
CA VAL A 197 9.41 -8.91 2.35
C VAL A 197 9.99 -10.32 2.48
N SER A 198 9.13 -11.28 2.83
CA SER A 198 9.52 -12.69 2.97
C SER A 198 8.64 -13.61 2.16
N SER A 199 9.22 -14.68 1.64
CA SER A 199 8.48 -15.74 0.96
C SER A 199 7.81 -16.68 1.96
N ASP A 200 6.66 -17.25 1.57
CA ASP A 200 6.03 -18.30 2.35
C ASP A 200 6.89 -19.57 2.38
N ILE A 201 6.77 -20.37 3.44
CA ILE A 201 7.53 -21.61 3.64
C ILE A 201 7.29 -22.62 2.50
N PHE A 202 6.14 -22.57 1.82
CA PHE A 202 5.82 -23.43 0.67
C PHE A 202 5.90 -22.70 -0.68
N SER A 203 6.27 -21.42 -0.71
CA SER A 203 6.48 -20.67 -1.95
C SER A 203 7.56 -21.31 -2.83
N LYS A 204 7.42 -21.25 -4.16
CA LYS A 204 8.49 -21.65 -5.10
C LYS A 204 9.69 -20.70 -5.03
N LEU A 205 9.44 -19.42 -4.75
CA LEU A 205 10.46 -18.41 -4.52
C LEU A 205 10.90 -18.51 -3.06
N LYS A 206 12.21 -18.63 -2.80
CA LYS A 206 12.79 -18.80 -1.46
C LYS A 206 13.69 -17.61 -1.15
N PHE A 207 13.09 -16.44 -0.99
CA PHE A 207 13.80 -15.21 -0.66
C PHE A 207 13.26 -14.61 0.63
N ASP A 208 14.16 -14.07 1.44
CA ASP A 208 13.88 -13.28 2.64
C ASP A 208 14.58 -11.93 2.49
N ASP A 209 13.99 -10.91 3.12
CA ASP A 209 14.58 -9.58 3.23
C ASP A 209 15.97 -9.64 3.88
N LEU A 210 16.95 -8.95 3.29
CA LEU A 210 18.31 -8.88 3.81
C LEU A 210 18.34 -8.29 5.22
N ARG A 211 17.51 -7.29 5.51
CA ARG A 211 17.45 -6.66 6.84
C ARG A 211 16.99 -7.65 7.90
N LYS A 212 16.02 -8.49 7.56
CA LYS A 212 15.54 -9.56 8.43
C LYS A 212 16.66 -10.52 8.76
N VAL A 213 17.37 -11.04 7.76
CA VAL A 213 18.34 -12.13 7.96
C VAL A 213 19.66 -11.63 8.56
N HIS A 214 20.14 -10.46 8.15
CA HIS A 214 21.48 -9.99 8.50
C HIS A 214 21.53 -8.96 9.63
N LYS A 215 20.39 -8.36 10.00
CA LYS A 215 20.34 -7.36 11.08
C LYS A 215 19.41 -7.79 12.20
N ASP A 216 18.14 -8.01 11.88
CA ASP A 216 17.09 -8.08 12.92
C ASP A 216 16.84 -9.51 13.44
N GLN A 217 17.06 -10.56 12.64
CA GLN A 217 16.80 -11.97 12.98
C GLN A 217 18.00 -12.89 12.68
N THR A 218 19.16 -12.61 13.28
CA THR A 218 20.39 -13.36 13.03
C THR A 218 20.51 -14.65 13.85
N VAL A 219 19.90 -14.71 15.04
CA VAL A 219 19.97 -15.86 15.97
C VAL A 219 18.57 -16.36 16.31
N PHE A 220 18.42 -17.63 16.68
CA PHE A 220 17.14 -18.13 17.20
C PHE A 220 16.74 -17.39 18.48
N SER A 221 15.55 -16.79 18.47
CA SER A 221 15.08 -15.89 19.53
C SER A 221 14.62 -16.58 20.82
N VAL A 222 14.86 -17.89 20.98
CA VAL A 222 14.43 -18.64 22.17
C VAL A 222 15.46 -18.48 23.30
N ARG A 223 14.99 -18.01 24.45
CA ARG A 223 15.80 -17.76 25.66
C ARG A 223 15.33 -18.62 26.81
N GLU A 224 16.21 -18.85 27.78
CA GLU A 224 15.88 -19.58 29.01
C GLU A 224 14.80 -18.85 29.84
N SER A 225 14.74 -17.51 29.75
CA SER A 225 13.65 -16.73 30.35
C SER A 225 12.27 -17.10 29.78
N ASP A 226 12.19 -17.53 28.52
CA ASP A 226 10.93 -17.96 27.92
C ASP A 226 10.43 -19.25 28.58
N TYR A 227 11.35 -20.10 29.04
CA TYR A 227 11.05 -21.30 29.81
C TYR A 227 10.50 -21.00 31.22
N GLU A 228 10.78 -19.82 31.77
CA GLU A 228 10.18 -19.35 33.03
C GLU A 228 8.74 -18.83 32.82
N ASN A 229 8.45 -18.30 31.64
CA ASN A 229 7.13 -17.76 31.30
C ASN A 229 6.11 -18.86 30.93
N VAL A 230 6.53 -20.11 30.78
CA VAL A 230 5.66 -21.25 30.47
C VAL A 230 5.26 -21.98 31.77
N PRO A 231 3.97 -22.30 31.98
CA PRO A 231 3.51 -23.07 33.15
C PRO A 231 4.26 -24.40 33.27
N ARG A 232 4.81 -24.66 34.47
CA ARG A 232 5.56 -25.88 34.77
C ARG A 232 4.70 -26.85 35.56
N TYR A 233 4.84 -28.13 35.26
CA TYR A 233 4.10 -29.20 35.91
C TYR A 233 5.09 -30.13 36.60
N ARG A 234 4.83 -30.46 37.86
CA ARG A 234 5.72 -31.29 38.67
C ARG A 234 5.60 -32.77 38.32
N ASN A 235 4.45 -33.20 37.81
CA ASN A 235 4.20 -34.58 37.42
C ASN A 235 3.27 -34.68 36.19
N VAL A 236 3.25 -35.88 35.59
CA VAL A 236 2.45 -36.17 34.39
C VAL A 236 0.95 -35.99 34.64
N GLN A 237 0.47 -36.28 35.85
CA GLN A 237 -0.94 -36.18 36.20
C GLN A 237 -1.42 -34.72 36.24
N GLU A 238 -0.62 -33.81 36.80
CA GLU A 238 -0.87 -32.37 36.83
C GLU A 238 -0.89 -31.79 35.41
N TYR A 239 0.05 -32.23 34.56
CA TYR A 239 0.04 -31.88 33.13
C TYR A 239 -1.21 -32.38 32.40
N GLN A 240 -1.64 -33.61 32.65
CA GLN A 240 -2.86 -34.18 32.07
C GLN A 240 -4.12 -33.46 32.55
N GLN A 241 -4.17 -33.06 33.82
CA GLN A 241 -5.26 -32.25 34.37
C GLN A 241 -5.29 -30.86 33.71
N ALA A 242 -4.16 -30.16 33.61
CA ALA A 242 -4.11 -28.84 32.99
C ALA A 242 -4.56 -28.88 31.52
N ARG A 243 -4.11 -29.89 30.75
CA ARG A 243 -4.52 -30.08 29.36
C ARG A 243 -5.99 -30.48 29.19
N SER A 244 -6.50 -31.33 30.08
CA SER A 244 -7.87 -31.86 29.96
C SER A 244 -8.95 -30.83 30.30
N VAL A 245 -8.62 -29.82 31.10
CA VAL A 245 -9.63 -28.91 31.67
C VAL A 245 -10.01 -27.77 30.72
N HIS A 246 -9.09 -27.18 29.94
CA HIS A 246 -9.40 -25.91 29.24
C HIS A 246 -8.93 -25.74 27.77
N GLU A 247 -7.92 -26.42 27.26
CA GLU A 247 -7.20 -25.89 26.07
C GLU A 247 -7.35 -26.67 24.74
N VAL A 248 -7.92 -27.87 24.74
CA VAL A 248 -7.99 -28.71 23.52
C VAL A 248 -9.40 -28.78 22.92
N ARG A 249 -10.35 -27.96 23.41
CA ARG A 249 -11.67 -27.89 22.80
C ARG A 249 -11.57 -27.09 21.49
N PRO A 250 -12.02 -27.64 20.35
CA PRO A 250 -12.14 -26.86 19.12
C PRO A 250 -12.91 -25.57 19.40
N MET A 251 -12.51 -24.49 18.73
CA MET A 251 -13.23 -23.22 18.85
C MET A 251 -14.71 -23.45 18.54
N GLU A 252 -15.58 -22.87 19.36
CA GLU A 252 -17.02 -22.94 19.12
C GLU A 252 -17.35 -22.28 17.78
N ARG A 253 -18.31 -22.86 17.03
CA ARG A 253 -18.59 -22.48 15.65
C ARG A 253 -18.93 -21.00 15.50
N THR A 254 -19.73 -20.45 16.41
CA THR A 254 -20.11 -19.03 16.40
C THR A 254 -18.88 -18.15 16.58
N LYS A 255 -18.00 -18.48 17.53
CA LYS A 255 -16.74 -17.74 17.72
C LYS A 255 -15.80 -17.85 16.50
N ALA A 256 -15.71 -19.03 15.89
CA ALA A 256 -14.91 -19.22 14.69
C ALA A 256 -15.44 -18.41 13.50
N GLN A 257 -16.76 -18.37 13.31
CA GLN A 257 -17.38 -17.55 12.27
C GLN A 257 -17.13 -16.06 12.51
N GLN A 258 -17.28 -15.58 13.74
CA GLN A 258 -16.99 -14.19 14.10
C GLN A 258 -15.54 -13.80 13.78
N MET A 259 -14.58 -14.69 14.07
CA MET A 259 -13.17 -14.46 13.77
C MET A 259 -12.92 -14.40 12.26
N ILE A 260 -13.57 -15.25 11.47
CA ILE A 260 -13.48 -15.22 10.00
C ILE A 260 -14.09 -13.92 9.46
N ASP A 261 -15.29 -13.56 9.91
CA ASP A 261 -15.98 -12.34 9.46
C ASP A 261 -15.18 -11.07 9.78
N GLU A 262 -14.51 -11.03 10.95
CA GLU A 262 -13.62 -9.93 11.33
C GLU A 262 -12.39 -9.86 10.42
N GLN A 263 -11.75 -10.99 10.13
CA GLN A 263 -10.61 -11.05 9.21
C GLN A 263 -11.00 -10.61 7.79
N ASP A 264 -12.14 -11.09 7.31
CA ASP A 264 -12.67 -10.70 6.00
C ASP A 264 -12.96 -9.20 5.92
N ARG A 265 -13.53 -8.63 7.00
CA ARG A 265 -13.77 -7.19 7.09
C ARG A 265 -12.46 -6.39 7.03
N LEU A 266 -11.45 -6.78 7.82
CA LEU A 266 -10.14 -6.13 7.84
C LEU A 266 -9.44 -6.23 6.47
N LEU A 267 -9.54 -7.39 5.82
CA LEU A 267 -9.00 -7.61 4.48
C LEU A 267 -9.71 -6.72 3.45
N GLN A 268 -11.04 -6.67 3.48
CA GLN A 268 -11.82 -5.80 2.59
C GLN A 268 -11.45 -4.33 2.78
N GLU A 269 -11.26 -3.86 4.01
CA GLU A 269 -10.82 -2.49 4.31
C GLU A 269 -9.42 -2.21 3.74
N LYS A 270 -8.46 -3.12 3.95
CA LYS A 270 -7.11 -3.02 3.38
C LYS A 270 -7.16 -2.95 1.85
N MET A 271 -7.98 -3.79 1.20
CA MET A 271 -8.16 -3.79 -0.24
C MET A 271 -8.79 -2.48 -0.75
N LYS A 272 -9.82 -1.95 -0.07
CA LYS A 272 -10.43 -0.65 -0.41
C LYS A 272 -9.39 0.48 -0.34
N ARG A 273 -8.55 0.50 0.71
CA ARG A 273 -7.49 1.50 0.87
C ARG A 273 -6.47 1.44 -0.26
N LYS A 274 -6.00 0.24 -0.60
CA LYS A 274 -5.05 0.02 -1.71
C LYS A 274 -5.63 0.46 -3.05
N GLN A 275 -6.88 0.10 -3.31
CA GLN A 275 -7.58 0.52 -4.52
C GLN A 275 -7.66 2.04 -4.62
N TYR A 276 -8.01 2.73 -3.52
CA TYR A 276 -8.05 4.19 -3.48
C TYR A 276 -6.68 4.82 -3.74
N GLN A 277 -5.62 4.34 -3.10
CA GLN A 277 -4.25 4.81 -3.34
C GLN A 277 -3.82 4.61 -4.81
N SER A 278 -4.17 3.47 -5.41
CA SER A 278 -3.89 3.18 -6.83
C SER A 278 -4.60 4.16 -7.77
N GLU A 279 -5.86 4.51 -7.49
CA GLU A 279 -6.61 5.50 -8.26
C GLU A 279 -5.99 6.90 -8.13
N LEU A 280 -5.60 7.32 -6.92
CA LEU A 280 -4.89 8.58 -6.70
C LEU A 280 -3.56 8.65 -7.46
N ASN A 281 -2.79 7.56 -7.44
CA ASN A 281 -1.54 7.46 -8.18
C ASN A 281 -1.77 7.54 -9.69
N THR A 282 -2.79 6.85 -10.20
CA THR A 282 -3.20 6.94 -11.60
C THR A 282 -3.57 8.37 -12.00
N MET A 283 -4.32 9.09 -11.17
CA MET A 283 -4.66 10.50 -11.41
C MET A 283 -3.43 11.40 -11.41
N LYS A 284 -2.52 11.21 -10.45
CA LYS A 284 -1.24 11.95 -10.37
C LYS A 284 -0.40 11.70 -11.62
N ASN A 285 -0.25 10.46 -12.02
CA ASN A 285 0.49 10.07 -13.21
C ASN A 285 -0.14 10.64 -14.48
N ALA A 286 -1.46 10.68 -14.58
CA ALA A 286 -2.16 11.31 -15.70
C ALA A 286 -1.94 12.83 -15.75
N GLU A 287 -1.89 13.51 -14.60
CA GLU A 287 -1.58 14.94 -14.51
C GLU A 287 -0.12 15.23 -14.89
N ASN A 288 0.81 14.44 -14.36
CA ASN A 288 2.24 14.51 -14.70
C ASN A 288 2.45 14.28 -16.20
N ASN A 289 1.81 13.26 -16.78
CA ASN A 289 1.88 12.99 -18.22
C ASN A 289 1.38 14.18 -19.06
N LYS A 290 0.31 14.87 -18.63
CA LYS A 290 -0.16 16.08 -19.32
C LYS A 290 0.85 17.22 -19.24
N GLN A 291 1.52 17.41 -18.10
CA GLN A 291 2.57 18.42 -17.94
C GLN A 291 3.77 18.11 -18.85
N ILE A 292 4.21 16.84 -18.87
CA ILE A 292 5.28 16.37 -19.75
C ILE A 292 4.93 16.64 -21.22
N MET A 293 3.73 16.25 -21.66
CA MET A 293 3.26 16.49 -23.03
C MET A 293 3.19 17.98 -23.37
N ALA A 294 2.69 18.82 -22.46
CA ALA A 294 2.60 20.27 -22.67
C ALA A 294 3.98 20.93 -22.82
N ASN A 295 4.98 20.47 -22.05
CA ASN A 295 6.35 20.96 -22.16
C ASN A 295 6.98 20.59 -23.51
N PHE A 296 6.79 19.36 -23.99
CA PHE A 296 7.27 18.96 -25.32
C PHE A 296 6.64 19.77 -26.46
N LEU A 297 5.37 20.17 -26.33
CA LEU A 297 4.73 21.05 -27.31
C LEU A 297 5.29 22.48 -27.30
N ARG A 298 5.78 22.97 -26.15
CA ARG A 298 6.38 24.30 -26.02
C ARG A 298 7.79 24.38 -26.63
N LEU A 299 8.55 23.30 -26.60
CA LEU A 299 9.91 23.23 -27.16
C LEU A 299 9.96 23.35 -28.70
N GLN A 300 8.80 23.33 -29.37
CA GLN A 300 8.69 23.49 -30.81
C GLN A 300 8.48 24.96 -31.25
N GLY A 301 8.21 25.88 -30.32
CA GLY A 301 8.04 27.32 -30.59
C GLY A 301 9.28 28.11 -30.22
#